data_AF-A0A388TIA2-F1
#
_entry.id   AF-A0A388TIA2-F1
#
_cell.length_a   1.000
_cell.length_b   1.000
_cell.length_c   1.000
_cell.angle_alpha   90.00
_cell.angle_beta   90.00
_cell.angle_gamma   90.00
#
_symmetry.space_group_name_H-M   'P 1'
#
loop_
_entity.id
_entity.type
_entity.pdbx_description
1 polymer ?
#
loop_
_entity_poly.entity_id
_entity_poly.type
_entity_poly.pdbx_seq_one_letter_code
_entity_poly.pdbx_strand_id
1 'polypeptide(L)'
;MCGKTHGKVARKGLGVKAERDEVESLILLNNRAQAAAQAAQPNGIPPGVSPEQVQVFVRAALNAQAEAVSAQRGWWGEMFVKYPQLPRGENVYVDFDTGEFYLNENEKH
;
A
#
# COMPACT_ATOMS: atom_id res chain seq x y z
N MET A 1 -0.20 -2.43 -10.21
CA MET A 1 0.05 -1.69 -11.46
C MET A 1 -0.08 -0.21 -11.18
N CYS A 2 1.03 0.54 -11.13
CA CYS A 2 0.99 2.00 -11.10
C CYS A 2 0.87 2.50 -12.55
N GLY A 3 -0.37 2.63 -13.03
CA GLY A 3 -0.63 3.40 -14.24
C GLY A 3 -0.52 4.88 -13.93
N LYS A 4 0.31 5.61 -14.70
CA LYS A 4 0.23 7.07 -14.78
C LYS A 4 -1.23 7.41 -15.13
N THR A 5 -1.96 8.00 -14.19
CA THR A 5 -3.32 8.45 -14.43
C THR A 5 -3.27 9.65 -15.37
N HIS A 6 -3.54 9.40 -16.66
CA HIS A 6 -3.96 10.43 -17.60
C HIS A 6 -5.36 10.90 -17.20
N GLY A 7 -5.37 11.92 -16.35
CA GLY A 7 -6.54 12.59 -15.83
C GLY A 7 -6.10 13.26 -14.55
N LYS A 8 -6.20 14.59 -14.44
CA LYS A 8 -5.95 15.29 -13.18
C LYS A 8 -6.95 14.74 -12.17
N VAL A 9 -6.50 13.76 -11.39
CA VAL A 9 -7.23 13.28 -10.24
C VAL A 9 -7.34 14.50 -9.34
N ALA A 10 -8.55 15.04 -9.19
CA ALA A 10 -8.76 16.19 -8.34
C ALA A 10 -8.47 15.74 -6.90
N ARG A 11 -7.38 16.28 -6.35
CA ARG A 11 -6.92 15.98 -5.00
C ARG A 11 -7.39 17.10 -4.11
N LYS A 12 -8.09 16.75 -3.04
CA LYS A 12 -8.43 17.68 -1.97
C LYS A 12 -7.45 17.45 -0.82
N GLY A 13 -6.47 18.33 -0.69
CA GLY A 13 -5.54 18.31 0.45
C GLY A 13 -6.29 18.55 1.76
N LEU A 14 -5.90 17.82 2.80
CA LEU A 14 -6.48 17.94 4.14
C LEU A 14 -5.73 18.92 5.04
N GLY A 15 -4.59 19.47 4.59
CA GLY A 15 -3.77 20.41 5.35
C GLY A 15 -3.04 19.77 6.54
N VAL A 16 -3.01 18.44 6.60
CA VAL A 16 -2.33 17.65 7.63
C VAL A 16 -1.21 16.88 6.97
N LYS A 17 -0.06 16.81 7.64
CA LYS A 17 1.10 16.08 7.14
C LYS A 17 1.50 15.00 8.13
N ALA A 18 1.75 13.80 7.60
CA ALA A 18 2.45 12.76 8.29
C ALA A 18 3.93 13.16 8.48
N GLU A 19 4.55 12.65 9.54
CA GLU A 19 5.98 12.75 9.73
C GLU A 19 6.73 11.89 8.70
N ARG A 20 8.01 12.21 8.47
CA ARG A 20 8.75 11.59 7.37
C ARG A 20 8.97 10.09 7.60
N ASP A 21 9.28 9.71 8.82
CA ASP A 21 9.44 8.32 9.25
C ASP A 21 8.14 7.51 9.11
N GLU A 22 6.98 8.12 9.39
CA GLU A 22 5.67 7.53 9.17
C GLU A 22 5.45 7.21 7.68
N VAL A 23 5.73 8.18 6.81
CA VAL A 23 5.64 7.98 5.35
C VAL A 23 6.60 6.90 4.88
N GLU A 24 7.84 6.89 5.37
CA GLU A 24 8.85 5.89 5.01
C GLU A 24 8.45 4.47 5.44
N SER A 25 7.85 4.35 6.63
CA SER A 25 7.32 3.06 7.09
C SER A 25 6.19 2.55 6.18
N LEU A 26 5.28 3.43 5.74
CA LEU A 26 4.22 3.06 4.81
C LEU A 26 4.76 2.69 3.43
N ILE A 27 5.76 3.42 2.92
CA ILE A 27 6.46 3.08 1.67
C ILE A 27 7.07 1.68 1.76
N LEU A 28 7.75 1.36 2.87
CA LEU A 28 8.35 0.04 3.07
C LEU A 28 7.29 -1.06 3.06
N LEU A 29 6.16 -0.85 3.74
CA LEU A 29 5.04 -1.80 3.75
C LEU A 29 4.45 -1.99 2.35
N ASN A 30 4.26 -0.90 1.59
CA ASN A 30 3.80 -0.96 0.20
C ASN A 30 4.76 -1.74 -0.70
N ASN A 31 6.06 -1.47 -0.58
CA ASN A 31 7.08 -2.18 -1.34
C ASN A 31 7.09 -3.67 -1.00
N ARG A 32 6.97 -4.04 0.28
CA ARG A 32 6.88 -5.45 0.70
C ARG A 32 5.66 -6.13 0.11
N ALA A 33 4.49 -5.51 0.19
CA ALA A 33 3.26 -6.06 -0.38
C ALA A 33 3.36 -6.22 -1.91
N GLN A 34 3.91 -5.22 -2.61
CA GLN A 34 4.08 -5.27 -4.07
C GLN A 34 5.12 -6.31 -4.50
N ALA A 35 6.26 -6.39 -3.82
CA ALA A 35 7.29 -7.38 -4.12
C ALA A 35 6.77 -8.81 -3.90
N ALA A 36 6.05 -9.05 -2.81
CA ALA A 36 5.42 -10.32 -2.53
C ALA A 36 4.36 -10.68 -3.60
N ALA A 37 3.54 -9.72 -4.02
CA ALA A 37 2.56 -9.91 -5.09
C ALA A 37 3.22 -10.25 -6.43
N GLN A 38 4.34 -9.61 -6.77
CA GLN A 38 5.11 -9.89 -7.98
C GLN A 38 5.77 -11.27 -7.92
N ALA A 39 6.33 -11.66 -6.77
CA ALA A 39 6.92 -12.98 -6.58
C ALA A 39 5.89 -14.12 -6.73
N ALA A 40 4.63 -13.89 -6.35
CA ALA A 40 3.56 -14.86 -6.51
C ALA A 40 3.08 -15.05 -7.97
N GLN A 41 3.53 -14.21 -8.92
CA GLN A 41 3.13 -14.32 -10.32
C GLN A 41 3.86 -15.46 -11.04
N PRO A 42 3.27 -16.06 -12.10
CA PRO A 42 3.89 -17.16 -12.84
C PRO A 42 5.29 -16.86 -13.39
N ASN A 43 5.55 -15.61 -13.78
CA ASN A 43 6.84 -15.13 -14.27
C ASN A 43 7.87 -14.85 -13.14
N GLY A 44 7.44 -14.83 -11.89
CA GLY A 44 8.31 -14.66 -10.72
C GLY A 44 8.91 -15.97 -10.20
N ILE A 45 8.48 -17.12 -10.74
CA ILE A 45 8.95 -18.44 -10.34
C ILE A 45 10.22 -18.78 -11.15
N PRO A 46 11.34 -19.15 -10.49
CA PRO A 46 12.55 -19.57 -11.19
C PRO A 46 12.31 -20.80 -12.09
N PRO A 47 12.97 -20.89 -13.26
CA PRO A 47 12.87 -22.06 -14.12
C PRO A 47 13.52 -23.29 -13.46
N GLY A 48 12.99 -24.49 -13.73
CA GLY A 48 13.54 -25.75 -13.23
C GLY A 48 13.12 -26.15 -11.82
N VAL A 49 12.18 -25.42 -11.21
CA VAL A 49 11.64 -25.69 -9.88
C VAL A 49 10.53 -26.75 -9.95
N SER A 50 10.49 -27.68 -8.99
CA SER A 50 9.46 -28.72 -8.96
C SER A 50 8.08 -28.13 -8.63
N PRO A 51 6.97 -28.76 -9.06
CA PRO A 51 5.62 -28.29 -8.72
C PRO A 51 5.38 -28.10 -7.22
N GLU A 52 5.93 -28.97 -6.37
CA GLU A 52 5.82 -28.89 -4.92
C GLU A 52 6.56 -27.67 -4.37
N GLN A 53 7.76 -27.39 -4.89
CA GLN A 53 8.54 -26.22 -4.51
C GLN A 53 7.87 -24.92 -4.98
N VAL A 54 7.23 -24.94 -6.16
CA VAL A 54 6.41 -23.82 -6.64
C VAL A 54 5.27 -23.51 -5.66
N GLN A 55 4.54 -24.53 -5.21
CA GLN A 55 3.43 -24.34 -4.26
C GLN A 55 3.91 -23.75 -2.94
N VAL A 56 5.04 -24.24 -2.40
CA VAL A 56 5.64 -23.72 -1.16
C VAL A 56 6.05 -22.26 -1.34
N PHE A 57 6.69 -21.93 -2.45
CA PHE A 57 7.15 -20.58 -2.76
C PHE A 57 5.99 -19.60 -2.91
N VAL A 58 4.99 -19.94 -3.73
CA VAL A 58 3.81 -19.10 -3.96
C VAL A 58 3.04 -18.89 -2.65
N ARG A 59 2.89 -19.94 -1.83
CA ARG A 59 2.25 -19.82 -0.51
C ARG A 59 3.01 -18.87 0.41
N ALA A 60 4.34 -18.95 0.44
CA ALA A 60 5.17 -18.03 1.23
C ALA A 60 5.03 -16.58 0.74
N ALA A 61 5.00 -16.36 -0.57
CA ALA A 61 4.78 -15.04 -1.16
C ALA A 61 3.40 -14.46 -0.80
N LEU A 62 2.33 -15.27 -0.91
CA LEU A 62 0.98 -14.84 -0.53
C LEU A 62 0.87 -14.53 0.98
N ASN A 63 1.50 -15.33 1.84
CA ASN A 63 1.55 -15.07 3.27
C ASN A 63 2.27 -13.74 3.57
N ALA A 64 3.43 -13.51 2.95
CA ALA A 64 4.19 -12.27 3.11
C ALA A 64 3.41 -11.04 2.63
N GLN A 65 2.63 -11.18 1.55
CA GLN A 65 1.73 -10.13 1.08
C GLN A 65 0.63 -9.85 2.11
N ALA A 66 -0.02 -10.89 2.63
CA ALA A 66 -1.08 -10.76 3.62
C ALA A 66 -0.59 -10.09 4.92
N GLU A 67 0.59 -10.47 5.40
CA GLU A 67 1.25 -9.83 6.55
C GLU A 67 1.50 -8.33 6.29
N ALA A 68 2.04 -7.98 5.13
CA ALA A 68 2.30 -6.58 4.78
C ALA A 68 1.01 -5.76 4.71
N VAL A 69 -0.06 -6.29 4.11
CA VAL A 69 -1.38 -5.62 4.06
C VAL A 69 -1.99 -5.49 5.46
N SER A 70 -1.83 -6.50 6.32
CA SER A 70 -2.29 -6.41 7.71
C SER A 70 -1.56 -5.31 8.47
N ALA A 71 -0.23 -5.23 8.32
CA ALA A 71 0.57 -4.16 8.91
C ALA A 71 0.19 -2.76 8.38
N GLN A 72 -0.14 -2.63 7.09
CA GLN A 72 -0.66 -1.37 6.52
C GLN A 72 -1.97 -0.94 7.17
N ARG A 73 -2.88 -1.89 7.45
CA ARG A 73 -4.13 -1.58 8.16
C ARG A 73 -3.85 -1.11 9.59
N GLY A 74 -2.90 -1.73 10.28
CA GLY A 74 -2.43 -1.29 11.59
C GLY A 74 -1.89 0.14 11.55
N TRP A 75 -1.01 0.42 10.58
CA TRP A 75 -0.46 1.76 10.35
C TRP A 75 -1.56 2.81 10.16
N TRP A 76 -2.55 2.54 9.31
CA TRP A 76 -3.69 3.46 9.12
C TRP A 76 -4.49 3.65 10.40
N GLY A 77 -4.71 2.58 11.17
CA GLY A 77 -5.36 2.66 12.48
C GLY A 77 -4.64 3.61 13.43
N GLU A 78 -3.31 3.53 13.49
CA GLU A 78 -2.47 4.43 14.28
C GLU A 78 -2.55 5.87 13.78
N MET A 79 -2.51 6.10 12.46
CA MET A 79 -2.64 7.44 11.89
C MET A 79 -3.99 8.08 12.19
N PHE A 80 -5.09 7.34 12.14
CA PHE A 80 -6.41 7.86 12.51
C PHE A 80 -6.57 8.16 14.01
N VAL A 81 -5.72 7.57 14.86
CA VAL A 81 -5.64 7.91 16.29
C VAL A 81 -4.75 9.14 16.50
N LYS A 82 -3.59 9.20 15.85
CA LYS A 82 -2.62 10.31 15.97
C LYS A 82 -3.15 11.60 15.33
N TYR A 83 -3.86 11.49 14.21
CA TYR A 83 -4.43 12.60 13.44
C TYR A 83 -5.97 12.51 13.44
N PRO A 84 -6.64 12.86 14.55
CA PRO A 84 -8.10 12.71 14.70
C PRO A 84 -8.92 13.57 13.73
N GLN A 85 -8.30 14.57 13.10
CA GLN A 85 -8.91 15.41 12.07
C GLN A 85 -9.07 14.72 10.71
N LEU A 86 -8.47 13.54 10.51
CA LEU A 86 -8.64 12.76 9.29
C LEU A 86 -10.05 12.12 9.24
N PRO A 87 -10.76 12.19 8.10
CA PRO A 87 -12.10 11.64 7.98
C PRO A 87 -12.06 10.10 7.98
N ARG A 88 -12.78 9.46 8.91
CA ARG A 88 -12.80 8.00 9.09
C ARG A 88 -13.76 7.25 8.15
N GLY A 89 -14.62 7.98 7.43
CA GLY A 89 -15.61 7.42 6.50
C GLY A 89 -15.26 7.62 5.03
N GLU A 90 -14.07 8.16 4.74
CA GLU A 90 -13.60 8.45 3.38
C GLU A 90 -12.26 7.76 3.14
N ASN A 91 -11.96 7.49 1.87
CA ASN A 91 -10.66 6.96 1.48
C ASN A 91 -9.62 8.08 1.56
N VAL A 92 -8.88 8.10 2.67
CA VAL A 92 -7.75 9.01 2.88
C VAL A 92 -6.49 8.42 2.26
N TYR A 93 -5.76 9.26 1.56
CA TYR A 93 -4.47 8.95 0.95
C TYR A 93 -3.38 9.83 1.55
N VAL A 94 -2.13 9.44 1.38
CA VAL A 94 -0.96 10.25 1.74
C VAL A 94 -0.05 10.41 0.53
N ASP A 95 0.40 11.62 0.27
CA ASP A 95 1.40 11.90 -0.75
C ASP A 95 2.79 11.55 -0.20
N PHE A 96 3.50 10.65 -0.88
CA PHE A 96 4.79 10.15 -0.38
C PHE A 96 5.95 11.14 -0.50
N ASP A 97 5.81 12.18 -1.33
CA ASP A 97 6.82 13.20 -1.50
C ASP A 97 6.66 14.31 -0.45
N THR A 98 5.41 14.72 -0.20
CA THR A 98 5.12 15.86 0.70
C THR A 98 4.67 15.45 2.10
N GLY A 99 4.26 14.19 2.29
CA GLY A 99 3.61 13.68 3.50
C GLY A 99 2.18 14.16 3.68
N GLU A 100 1.61 14.91 2.74
CA GLU A 100 0.28 15.50 2.88
C GLU A 100 -0.83 14.47 2.73
N PHE A 101 -1.75 14.43 3.69
CA PHE A 101 -2.97 13.66 3.56
C PHE A 101 -3.96 14.33 2.61
N TYR A 102 -4.59 13.56 1.74
CA TYR A 102 -5.55 14.06 0.76
C TYR A 102 -6.69 13.08 0.49
N LEU A 103 -7.80 13.60 -0.03
CA LEU A 103 -8.90 12.82 -0.56
C LEU A 103 -8.86 12.81 -2.09
N ASN A 104 -9.21 11.69 -2.68
CA ASN A 104 -9.38 11.55 -4.11
C ASN A 104 -10.83 11.88 -4.49
N GLU A 105 -11.07 13.06 -5.11
CA GLU A 105 -12.44 13.51 -5.41
C GLU A 105 -13.11 12.72 -6.55
N ASN A 106 -12.35 11.91 -7.29
CA ASN A 106 -12.86 11.09 -8.39
C ASN A 106 -13.27 9.66 -7.97
N GLU A 107 -13.01 9.26 -6.72
CA GLU A 107 -13.52 8.02 -6.14
C GLU A 107 -14.73 8.32 -5.25
N LYS A 108 -15.83 8.77 -5.86
CA LYS A 108 -17.13 8.72 -5.20
C LYS A 108 -17.76 7.36 -5.45
N HIS A 109 -18.11 6.66 -4.36
CA HIS A 109 -18.96 5.48 -4.37
C HIS A 109 -20.32 5.77 -5.03
#